data_AF-A0A820QNK7-F1
#
_entry.id   AF-A0A820QNK7-F1
#
_cell.length_a   1.000
_cell.length_b   1.000
_cell.length_c   1.000
_cell.angle_alpha   90.00
_cell.angle_beta   90.00
_cell.angle_gamma   90.00
#
_symmetry.space_group_name_H-M   'P 1'
#
loop_
_entity.id
_entity.type
_entity.pdbx_description
1 polymer ?
#
loop_
_entity_poly.entity_id
_entity_poly.type
_entity_poly.pdbx_seq_one_letter_code
_entity_poly.pdbx_strand_id
1 'polypeptide(L)'
;MNSSFESLSTQLLFEFFDYLSPFDLFRIFINLNSRLNVIVHSYPLRLDFRPICRSKFDFIDRYLQPKQVISLILCDERVPDRSVALIEAETITFIDLSLSVSSLSIRSYDVNDYYPNYINEILSRQAKVLTHLKNDSKDLQHLIDFRFPALKYLIIGGGCYYDGIQVSFACLERCLIKLSQLTNFTCQASGPWNLIDGNRWEQLLLKTRIVQFNFKFKFNLTLEISSILEPFRSSFWLEQ
;
A
#
# COMPACT_ATOMS: atom_id res chain seq x y z
N MET A 1 0.18 -4.73 47.08
CA MET A 1 -0.90 -5.73 46.85
C MET A 1 -0.82 -6.09 45.38
N ASN A 2 -0.48 -7.34 45.05
CA ASN A 2 -0.52 -7.79 43.65
C ASN A 2 -1.99 -7.98 43.28
N SER A 3 -2.43 -7.35 42.19
CA SER A 3 -3.78 -7.60 41.68
C SER A 3 -3.87 -9.04 41.17
N SER A 4 -5.02 -9.70 41.30
CA SER A 4 -5.23 -11.04 40.73
C SER A 4 -4.98 -11.08 39.22
N PHE A 5 -5.17 -9.95 38.53
CA PHE A 5 -4.90 -9.80 37.11
C PHE A 5 -3.41 -9.98 36.75
N GLU A 6 -2.48 -9.54 37.60
CA GLU A 6 -1.05 -9.71 37.38
C GLU A 6 -0.58 -11.17 37.52
N SER A 7 -1.41 -12.04 38.09
CA SER A 7 -1.12 -13.47 38.19
C SER A 7 -1.57 -14.29 36.97
N LEU A 8 -2.31 -13.69 36.04
CA LEU A 8 -2.76 -14.36 34.82
C LEU A 8 -1.57 -14.80 33.96
N SER A 9 -1.69 -15.95 33.30
CA SER A 9 -0.68 -16.42 32.34
C SER A 9 -0.57 -15.46 31.15
N THR A 10 0.60 -15.41 30.51
CA THR A 10 0.81 -14.60 29.29
C THR A 10 -0.18 -14.96 28.19
N GLN A 11 -0.53 -16.24 28.06
CA GLN A 11 -1.50 -16.71 27.07
C GLN A 11 -2.90 -16.12 27.31
N LEU A 12 -3.40 -16.17 28.55
CA LEU A 12 -4.70 -15.58 28.88
C LEU A 12 -4.70 -14.06 28.65
N LEU A 13 -3.60 -13.39 28.96
CA LEU A 13 -3.44 -11.95 28.66
C LEU A 13 -3.48 -11.67 27.15
N PHE A 14 -2.86 -12.51 26.32
CA PHE A 14 -2.94 -12.37 24.87
C PHE A 14 -4.36 -12.60 24.35
N GLU A 15 -5.07 -13.59 24.88
CA GLU A 15 -6.49 -13.79 24.58
C GLU A 15 -7.32 -12.55 24.95
N PHE A 16 -7.03 -11.89 26.06
CA PHE A 16 -7.66 -10.60 26.39
C PHE A 16 -7.27 -9.48 25.41
N PHE A 17 -6.02 -9.43 24.98
CA PHE A 17 -5.53 -8.39 24.06
C PHE A 17 -6.18 -8.49 22.68
N ASP A 18 -6.57 -9.69 22.24
CA ASP A 18 -7.29 -9.90 20.98
C ASP A 18 -8.64 -9.13 20.92
N TYR A 19 -9.21 -8.78 22.08
CA TYR A 19 -10.44 -7.99 22.17
C TYR A 19 -10.22 -6.47 22.24
N LEU A 20 -8.97 -6.01 22.23
CA LEU A 20 -8.62 -4.59 22.40
C LEU A 20 -8.10 -3.99 21.11
N SER A 21 -8.42 -2.71 20.89
CA SER A 21 -7.70 -1.95 19.88
C SER A 21 -6.25 -1.72 20.32
N PRO A 22 -5.29 -1.53 19.39
CA PRO A 22 -3.91 -1.20 19.76
C PRO A 22 -3.84 0.03 20.68
N PHE A 23 -4.69 1.03 20.46
CA PHE A 23 -4.78 2.19 21.33
C PHE A 23 -5.16 1.80 22.76
N ASP A 24 -6.23 1.01 22.92
CA ASP A 24 -6.71 0.59 24.23
C ASP A 24 -5.70 -0.31 24.93
N LEU A 25 -5.06 -1.22 24.20
CA LEU A 25 -3.98 -2.07 24.70
C LEU A 25 -2.85 -1.23 25.31
N PHE A 26 -2.27 -0.30 24.53
CA PHE A 26 -1.20 0.55 25.03
C PHE A 26 -1.71 1.42 26.17
N ARG A 27 -2.88 2.05 26.04
CA ARG A 27 -3.39 2.98 27.05
C ARG A 27 -3.67 2.32 28.39
N ILE A 28 -4.20 1.09 28.36
CA ILE A 28 -4.57 0.36 29.58
C ILE A 28 -3.33 -0.24 30.23
N PHE A 29 -2.44 -0.86 29.46
CA PHE A 29 -1.41 -1.73 30.03
C PHE A 29 0.00 -1.15 30.04
N ILE A 30 0.31 -0.16 29.20
CA ILE A 30 1.65 0.45 29.20
C ILE A 30 1.88 1.20 30.51
N ASN A 31 3.09 1.07 31.06
CA ASN A 31 3.53 1.69 32.32
C ASN A 31 2.74 1.29 33.57
N LEU A 32 1.88 0.26 33.53
CA LEU A 32 1.27 -0.28 34.74
C LEU A 32 2.30 -0.98 35.63
N ASN A 33 3.09 -1.89 35.04
CA ASN A 33 4.23 -2.52 35.68
C ASN A 33 5.19 -3.11 34.63
N SER A 34 6.41 -3.45 35.05
CA SER A 34 7.47 -3.95 34.17
C SER A 34 7.09 -5.26 33.46
N ARG A 35 6.38 -6.17 34.12
CA ARG A 35 5.93 -7.43 33.53
C ARG A 35 4.94 -7.19 32.40
N LEU A 36 3.91 -6.39 32.64
CA LEU A 36 2.91 -6.05 31.62
C LEU A 36 3.54 -5.29 30.45
N ASN A 37 4.50 -4.39 30.71
CA ASN A 37 5.27 -3.76 29.65
C ASN A 37 5.97 -4.79 28.76
N VAL A 38 6.65 -5.78 29.33
CA VAL A 38 7.31 -6.84 28.54
C VAL A 38 6.28 -7.65 27.73
N ILE A 39 5.14 -7.99 28.33
CA ILE A 39 4.08 -8.76 27.68
C ILE A 39 3.46 -7.96 26.53
N VAL A 40 3.07 -6.70 26.75
CA VAL A 40 2.52 -5.80 25.72
C VAL A 40 3.49 -5.67 24.56
N HIS A 41 4.79 -5.46 24.80
CA HIS A 41 5.80 -5.34 23.74
C HIS A 41 6.17 -6.65 23.03
N SER A 42 5.70 -7.79 23.54
CA SER A 42 5.90 -9.11 22.92
C SER A 42 4.67 -9.56 22.13
N TYR A 43 3.54 -8.85 22.27
CA TYR A 43 2.29 -9.18 21.60
C TYR A 43 2.31 -8.71 20.13
N PRO A 44 1.98 -9.58 19.16
CA PRO A 44 1.93 -9.22 17.74
C PRO A 44 0.69 -8.38 17.42
N LEU A 45 0.88 -7.27 16.70
CA LEU A 45 -0.12 -6.26 16.43
C LEU A 45 -0.49 -6.18 14.95
N ARG A 46 -1.80 -6.23 14.68
CA ARG A 46 -2.41 -5.83 13.41
C ARG A 46 -2.95 -4.41 13.55
N LEU A 47 -2.26 -3.45 12.97
CA LEU A 47 -2.60 -2.03 13.08
C LEU A 47 -3.52 -1.61 11.93
N ASP A 48 -4.72 -1.13 12.28
CA ASP A 48 -5.61 -0.44 11.34
C ASP A 48 -5.86 0.99 11.83
N PHE A 49 -5.22 1.94 11.16
CA PHE A 49 -5.31 3.35 11.48
C PHE A 49 -6.43 4.08 10.73
N ARG A 50 -7.21 3.41 9.86
CA ARG A 50 -8.35 4.05 9.16
C ARG A 50 -9.36 4.71 10.10
N PRO A 51 -9.80 4.09 11.22
CA PRO A 51 -10.78 4.70 12.11
C PRO A 51 -10.16 5.55 13.24
N ILE A 52 -8.82 5.69 13.28
CA ILE A 52 -8.10 6.24 14.43
C ILE A 52 -7.85 7.74 14.22
N CYS A 53 -8.23 8.57 15.20
CA CYS A 53 -7.89 10.00 15.18
C CYS A 53 -6.43 10.24 15.55
N ARG A 54 -5.91 11.42 15.17
CA ARG A 54 -4.49 11.79 15.32
C ARG A 54 -3.93 11.59 16.73
N SER A 55 -4.63 12.05 17.76
CA SER A 55 -4.15 11.94 19.14
C SER A 55 -3.96 10.49 19.60
N LYS A 56 -4.77 9.56 19.09
CA LYS A 56 -4.62 8.13 19.36
C LYS A 56 -3.46 7.53 18.59
N PHE A 57 -3.26 7.95 17.34
CA PHE A 57 -2.09 7.54 16.55
C PHE A 57 -0.78 7.96 17.25
N ASP A 58 -0.64 9.24 17.62
CA ASP A 58 0.55 9.77 18.31
C ASP A 58 0.81 9.10 19.65
N PHE A 59 -0.23 8.57 20.28
CA PHE A 59 -0.11 7.81 21.50
C PHE A 59 0.42 6.40 21.23
N ILE A 60 -0.14 5.69 20.24
CA ILE A 60 0.32 4.35 19.85
C ILE A 60 1.79 4.40 19.42
N ASP A 61 2.14 5.35 18.57
CA ASP A 61 3.46 5.48 17.97
C ASP A 61 4.59 5.60 19.01
N ARG A 62 4.36 6.35 20.10
CA ARG A 62 5.31 6.49 21.20
C ARG A 62 5.70 5.17 21.89
N TYR A 63 4.87 4.14 21.80
CA TYR A 63 5.06 2.87 22.50
C TYR A 63 5.19 1.67 21.56
N LEU A 64 4.89 1.85 20.28
CA LEU A 64 4.93 0.79 19.29
C LEU A 64 6.37 0.33 19.02
N GLN A 65 6.63 -0.96 19.15
CA GLN A 65 7.91 -1.54 18.73
C GLN A 65 7.78 -2.13 17.32
N PRO A 66 8.73 -1.88 16.40
CA PRO A 66 8.65 -2.36 15.03
C PRO A 66 8.43 -3.88 14.91
N LYS A 67 9.09 -4.66 15.77
CA LYS A 67 8.98 -6.14 15.79
C LYS A 67 7.58 -6.68 16.09
N GLN A 68 6.68 -5.85 16.62
CA GLN A 68 5.33 -6.26 16.93
C GLN A 68 4.40 -6.18 15.71
N VAL A 69 4.72 -5.36 14.71
CA VAL A 69 3.80 -5.06 13.61
C VAL A 69 3.77 -6.21 12.62
N ILE A 70 2.65 -6.92 12.56
CA ILE A 70 2.41 -8.00 11.60
C ILE A 70 1.57 -7.55 10.40
N SER A 71 0.78 -6.49 10.54
CA SER A 71 0.09 -5.82 9.43
C SER A 71 -0.16 -4.36 9.75
N LEU A 72 -0.19 -3.49 8.74
CA LEU A 72 -0.40 -2.06 8.87
C LEU A 72 -1.35 -1.56 7.78
N ILE A 73 -2.42 -0.87 8.17
CA ILE A 73 -3.36 -0.18 7.28
C ILE A 73 -3.40 1.30 7.69
N LEU A 74 -3.14 2.21 6.76
CA LEU A 74 -3.14 3.66 6.97
C LEU A 74 -4.46 4.30 6.49
N CYS A 75 -4.84 5.44 7.09
CA CYS A 75 -6.03 6.22 6.72
C CYS A 75 -5.74 7.16 5.54
N ASP A 76 -6.68 7.30 4.59
CA ASP A 76 -6.55 8.10 3.36
C ASP A 76 -7.00 9.56 3.47
N GLU A 77 -7.94 9.91 4.35
CA GLU A 77 -8.74 11.13 4.13
C GLU A 77 -8.67 12.18 5.24
N ARG A 78 -7.99 11.91 6.37
CA ARG A 78 -7.92 12.84 7.51
C ARG A 78 -6.59 12.78 8.22
N VAL A 79 -5.56 12.90 7.42
CA VAL A 79 -4.20 13.10 7.88
C VAL A 79 -4.04 14.63 7.98
N PRO A 80 -4.18 15.28 9.16
CA PRO A 80 -3.98 16.73 9.24
C PRO A 80 -2.53 17.02 8.86
N ASP A 81 -2.28 18.16 8.24
CA ASP A 81 -1.06 18.58 7.51
C ASP A 81 0.31 18.33 8.19
N ARG A 82 0.35 17.86 9.45
CA ARG A 82 1.53 17.39 10.18
C ARG A 82 1.72 15.87 10.28
N SER A 83 0.91 15.06 9.61
CA SER A 83 1.26 13.64 9.42
C SER A 83 2.00 13.39 8.11
N VAL A 84 2.02 14.39 7.22
CA VAL A 84 3.15 14.54 6.30
C VAL A 84 4.40 14.81 7.15
N ALA A 85 4.34 15.71 8.15
CA ALA A 85 5.48 15.98 9.04
C ALA A 85 5.97 14.82 9.94
N LEU A 86 5.17 13.76 10.16
CA LEU A 86 5.63 12.56 10.89
C LEU A 86 6.13 11.45 9.93
N ILE A 87 5.90 11.63 8.63
CA ILE A 87 6.72 11.03 7.58
C ILE A 87 7.95 11.92 7.28
N GLU A 88 7.89 13.25 7.52
CA GLU A 88 8.95 14.22 7.15
C GLU A 88 9.96 14.57 8.25
N ALA A 89 9.70 14.39 9.56
CA ALA A 89 10.58 14.97 10.59
C ALA A 89 11.30 13.96 11.51
N GLU A 90 10.70 12.85 11.91
CA GLU A 90 11.34 11.84 12.78
C GLU A 90 10.36 10.64 12.90
N THR A 91 10.86 9.39 12.93
CA THR A 91 10.09 8.13 13.16
C THR A 91 9.02 7.79 12.10
N ILE A 92 9.31 7.03 11.03
CA ILE A 92 9.81 5.66 11.04
C ILE A 92 10.88 5.54 9.95
N THR A 93 12.09 5.19 10.38
CA THR A 93 12.98 4.36 9.57
C THR A 93 12.21 3.07 9.18
N PHE A 94 11.38 3.11 8.12
CA PHE A 94 11.02 1.90 7.36
C PHE A 94 12.30 1.25 6.81
N ILE A 95 13.39 2.02 6.82
CA ILE A 95 14.81 1.68 6.72
C ILE A 95 15.23 0.57 7.72
N ASP A 96 14.48 0.25 8.78
CA ASP A 96 14.78 -0.87 9.69
C ASP A 96 13.71 -1.99 9.71
N LEU A 97 12.83 -2.05 8.71
CA LEU A 97 12.10 -3.28 8.43
C LEU A 97 13.08 -4.33 7.89
N SER A 98 13.80 -4.98 8.81
CA SER A 98 14.37 -6.32 8.64
C SER A 98 13.30 -7.36 8.31
N LEU A 99 12.02 -6.98 8.39
CA LEU A 99 10.87 -7.76 8.01
C LEU A 99 10.65 -7.66 6.49
N SER A 100 10.73 -8.82 5.83
CA SER A 100 10.32 -9.01 4.45
C SER A 100 8.80 -8.88 4.34
N VAL A 101 8.32 -7.84 3.68
CA VAL A 101 6.90 -7.59 3.48
C VAL A 101 6.48 -8.13 2.10
N SER A 102 5.56 -9.08 2.09
CA SER A 102 5.04 -9.68 0.85
C SER A 102 3.95 -8.84 0.19
N SER A 103 3.37 -7.85 0.89
CA SER A 103 2.31 -6.97 0.37
C SER A 103 2.54 -5.51 0.77
N LEU A 104 2.73 -4.62 -0.20
CA LEU A 104 2.96 -3.19 -0.02
C LEU A 104 1.88 -2.36 -0.71
N SER A 105 1.40 -1.30 -0.05
CA SER A 105 0.52 -0.30 -0.64
C SER A 105 1.12 1.09 -0.48
N ILE A 106 1.51 1.71 -1.59
CA ILE A 106 2.04 3.07 -1.66
C ILE A 106 0.91 3.99 -2.08
N ARG A 107 0.68 5.04 -1.30
CA ARG A 107 -0.28 6.10 -1.63
C ARG A 107 0.44 7.42 -1.54
N SER A 108 0.56 8.13 -2.67
CA SER A 108 1.20 9.44 -2.71
C SER A 108 0.13 10.50 -2.91
N TYR A 109 -0.28 11.14 -1.82
CA TYR A 109 -1.15 12.31 -1.87
C TYR A 109 -0.29 13.55 -2.01
N ASP A 110 -0.31 14.17 -3.19
CA ASP A 110 0.19 15.54 -3.46
C ASP A 110 1.45 15.97 -2.70
N VAL A 111 2.39 15.05 -2.54
CA VAL A 111 3.71 15.35 -2.01
C VAL A 111 4.43 15.97 -3.20
N ASN A 112 4.57 17.30 -3.19
CA ASN A 112 5.50 18.03 -4.05
C ASN A 112 6.79 17.20 -4.23
N ASP A 113 7.38 17.21 -5.43
CA ASP A 113 8.47 16.38 -6.01
C ASP A 113 9.73 16.01 -5.14
N TYR A 114 9.72 16.22 -3.83
CA TYR A 114 10.87 16.20 -2.93
C TYR A 114 11.31 14.82 -2.41
N TYR A 115 10.54 13.73 -2.58
CA TYR A 115 10.89 12.43 -1.96
C TYR A 115 10.91 11.17 -2.86
N PRO A 116 11.33 11.23 -4.15
CA PRO A 116 11.46 10.04 -4.99
C PRO A 116 12.45 8.99 -4.43
N ASN A 117 13.49 9.45 -3.73
CA ASN A 117 14.56 8.59 -3.24
C ASN A 117 14.11 7.59 -2.16
N TYR A 118 13.11 7.93 -1.35
CA TYR A 118 12.66 7.08 -0.24
C TYR A 118 11.83 5.89 -0.72
N ILE A 119 10.90 6.13 -1.66
CA ILE A 119 10.11 5.07 -2.29
C ILE A 119 11.06 4.07 -2.99
N ASN A 120 12.07 4.59 -3.70
CA ASN A 120 13.09 3.77 -4.32
C ASN A 120 13.82 2.88 -3.31
N GLU A 121 14.19 3.41 -2.15
CA GLU A 121 14.88 2.63 -1.11
C GLU A 121 13.99 1.49 -0.58
N ILE A 122 12.73 1.78 -0.23
CA ILE A 122 11.77 0.75 0.23
C ILE A 122 11.59 -0.33 -0.82
N LEU A 123 11.34 0.05 -2.07
CA LEU A 123 11.16 -0.89 -3.17
C LEU A 123 12.42 -1.72 -3.41
N SER A 124 13.61 -1.13 -3.33
CA SER A 124 14.88 -1.83 -3.52
C SER A 124 15.08 -2.95 -2.48
N ARG A 125 14.69 -2.71 -1.23
CA ARG A 125 14.83 -3.66 -0.12
C ARG A 125 13.80 -4.79 -0.21
N GLN A 126 12.57 -4.46 -0.59
CA GLN A 126 11.45 -5.42 -0.60
C GLN A 126 11.30 -6.15 -1.95
N ALA A 127 11.96 -5.68 -3.01
CA ALA A 127 11.81 -6.17 -4.38
C ALA A 127 11.86 -7.70 -4.52
N LYS A 128 12.75 -8.37 -3.78
CA LYS A 128 12.95 -9.82 -3.86
C LYS A 128 11.79 -10.64 -3.27
N VAL A 129 11.06 -10.10 -2.31
CA VAL A 129 10.05 -10.81 -1.51
C VAL A 129 8.63 -10.33 -1.77
N LEU A 130 8.48 -9.17 -2.42
CA LEU A 130 7.20 -8.55 -2.66
C LEU A 130 6.37 -9.37 -3.65
N THR A 131 5.20 -9.82 -3.20
CA THR A 131 4.23 -10.59 -4.00
C THR A 131 3.02 -9.78 -4.43
N HIS A 132 2.69 -8.73 -3.67
CA HIS A 132 1.61 -7.81 -3.94
C HIS A 132 2.08 -6.36 -3.80
N LEU A 133 1.84 -5.54 -4.82
CA LEU A 133 2.12 -4.11 -4.80
C LEU A 133 0.89 -3.34 -5.26
N LYS A 134 0.43 -2.42 -4.43
CA LYS A 134 -0.50 -1.38 -4.84
C LYS A 134 0.26 -0.07 -4.87
N ASN A 135 0.25 0.63 -6.00
CA ASN A 135 0.86 1.93 -6.13
C ASN A 135 -0.19 2.93 -6.63
N ASP A 136 -0.63 3.80 -5.73
CA ASP A 136 -1.53 4.91 -6.03
C ASP A 136 -0.75 6.22 -6.31
N SER A 137 0.58 6.17 -6.52
CA SER A 137 1.40 7.36 -6.83
C SER A 137 1.26 7.84 -8.27
N LYS A 138 1.41 9.16 -8.46
CA LYS A 138 1.44 9.80 -9.79
C LYS A 138 2.63 9.33 -10.64
N ASP A 139 3.75 8.99 -10.01
CA ASP A 139 4.97 8.55 -10.68
C ASP A 139 5.19 7.03 -10.56
N LEU A 140 5.38 6.36 -11.70
CA LEU A 140 5.76 4.95 -11.78
C LEU A 140 7.21 4.74 -12.21
N GLN A 141 7.94 5.81 -12.48
CA GLN A 141 9.32 5.74 -12.95
C GLN A 141 10.20 4.94 -11.97
N HIS A 142 9.93 5.10 -10.67
CA HIS A 142 10.50 4.27 -9.61
C HIS A 142 10.33 2.77 -9.85
N LEU A 143 9.16 2.30 -10.29
CA LEU A 143 8.93 0.87 -10.53
C LEU A 143 9.68 0.33 -11.75
N ILE A 144 10.01 1.19 -12.72
CA ILE A 144 10.69 0.77 -13.96
C ILE A 144 12.10 0.27 -13.67
N ASP A 145 12.76 0.84 -12.66
CA ASP A 145 14.17 0.56 -12.36
C ASP A 145 14.36 -0.70 -11.51
N PHE A 146 13.30 -1.18 -10.85
CA PHE A 146 13.35 -2.36 -10.02
C PHE A 146 12.94 -3.64 -10.73
N ARG A 147 13.49 -4.77 -10.27
CA ARG A 147 13.04 -6.11 -10.64
C ARG A 147 12.31 -6.71 -9.46
N PHE A 148 11.08 -7.16 -9.67
CA PHE A 148 10.28 -7.83 -8.64
C PHE A 148 10.06 -9.31 -9.01
N PRO A 149 11.03 -10.20 -8.72
CA PRO A 149 10.96 -11.60 -9.13
C PRO A 149 9.80 -12.38 -8.49
N ALA A 150 9.22 -11.91 -7.38
CA ALA A 150 8.13 -12.59 -6.68
C ALA A 150 6.75 -11.94 -6.91
N LEU A 151 6.68 -10.81 -7.63
CA LEU A 151 5.46 -10.00 -7.72
C LEU A 151 4.43 -10.67 -8.61
N LYS A 152 3.30 -11.04 -8.00
CA LYS A 152 2.16 -11.70 -8.65
C LYS A 152 0.98 -10.75 -8.86
N TYR A 153 0.82 -9.77 -7.97
CA TYR A 153 -0.29 -8.83 -7.97
C TYR A 153 0.23 -7.39 -8.03
N LEU A 154 -0.22 -6.64 -9.03
CA LEU A 154 0.09 -5.22 -9.17
C LEU A 154 -1.21 -4.44 -9.39
N ILE A 155 -1.44 -3.45 -8.54
CA ILE A 155 -2.53 -2.48 -8.69
C ILE A 155 -1.88 -1.12 -8.88
N ILE A 156 -2.01 -0.54 -10.06
CA ILE A 156 -1.67 0.86 -10.29
C ILE A 156 -2.95 1.65 -10.20
N GLY A 157 -2.99 2.60 -9.27
CA GLY A 157 -4.10 3.52 -9.11
C GLY A 157 -3.63 4.96 -9.11
N GLY A 158 -4.59 5.88 -9.18
CA GLY A 158 -4.35 7.31 -9.07
C GLY A 158 -5.68 8.00 -8.93
N GLY A 159 -6.20 8.06 -7.69
CA GLY A 159 -7.10 9.13 -7.28
C GLY A 159 -6.20 10.26 -6.77
N CYS A 160 -6.50 11.54 -6.93
CA CYS A 160 -7.80 12.18 -6.95
C CYS A 160 -7.56 13.58 -7.54
N TYR A 161 -8.54 14.12 -8.27
CA TYR A 161 -8.68 15.54 -8.58
C TYR A 161 -7.57 16.20 -9.45
N TYR A 162 -8.00 16.56 -10.66
CA TYR A 162 -7.44 17.55 -11.58
C TYR A 162 -6.13 17.26 -12.33
N ASP A 163 -5.24 16.41 -11.85
CA ASP A 163 -4.08 15.96 -12.65
C ASP A 163 -3.99 14.43 -12.60
N GLY A 164 -4.49 13.81 -13.66
CA GLY A 164 -4.45 12.36 -13.83
C GLY A 164 -3.02 11.81 -13.76
N ILE A 165 -2.93 10.50 -13.61
CA ILE A 165 -1.67 9.76 -13.67
C ILE A 165 -0.86 10.24 -14.90
N GLN A 166 0.30 10.88 -14.69
CA GLN A 166 1.20 11.31 -15.77
C GLN A 166 2.05 10.16 -16.33
N VAL A 167 1.52 8.94 -16.29
CA VAL A 167 2.21 7.76 -16.79
C VAL A 167 1.83 7.61 -18.25
N SER A 168 2.83 7.75 -19.11
CA SER A 168 2.68 7.33 -20.49
C SER A 168 2.50 5.81 -20.56
N PHE A 169 1.68 5.32 -21.49
CA PHE A 169 1.56 3.88 -21.75
C PHE A 169 2.94 3.23 -21.95
N ALA A 170 3.89 3.92 -22.61
CA ALA A 170 5.25 3.42 -22.83
C ALA A 170 6.03 3.16 -21.51
N CYS A 171 5.82 3.98 -20.47
CA CYS A 171 6.38 3.73 -19.15
C CYS A 171 5.78 2.48 -18.52
N LEU A 172 4.46 2.35 -18.59
CA LEU A 172 3.74 1.21 -18.05
C LEU A 172 4.10 -0.10 -18.76
N GLU A 173 4.15 -0.09 -20.09
CA GLU A 173 4.55 -1.21 -20.94
C GLU A 173 5.96 -1.71 -20.58
N ARG A 174 6.94 -0.80 -20.45
CA ARG A 174 8.30 -1.14 -20.02
C ARG A 174 8.34 -1.75 -18.62
N CYS A 175 7.47 -1.28 -17.72
CA CYS A 175 7.36 -1.85 -16.38
C CYS A 175 6.79 -3.27 -16.44
N LEU A 176 5.62 -3.47 -17.07
CA LEU A 176 4.92 -4.76 -17.09
C LEU A 176 5.73 -5.87 -17.76
N ILE A 177 6.46 -5.58 -18.84
CA ILE A 177 7.32 -6.57 -19.52
C ILE A 177 8.42 -7.11 -18.59
N LYS A 178 8.92 -6.31 -17.65
CA LYS A 178 9.95 -6.73 -16.69
C LYS A 178 9.39 -7.63 -15.58
N LEU A 179 8.09 -7.60 -15.32
CA LEU A 179 7.43 -8.31 -14.23
C LEU A 179 7.03 -9.73 -14.65
N SER A 180 8.03 -10.59 -14.86
CA SER A 180 7.85 -11.94 -15.43
C SER A 180 6.96 -12.90 -14.64
N GLN A 181 6.66 -12.62 -13.36
CA GLN A 181 5.77 -13.43 -12.52
C GLN A 181 4.39 -12.78 -12.29
N LEU A 182 4.15 -11.61 -12.89
CA LEU A 182 2.89 -10.90 -12.71
C LEU A 182 1.76 -11.66 -13.40
N THR A 183 0.76 -12.04 -12.61
CA THR A 183 -0.42 -12.78 -13.07
C THR A 183 -1.69 -11.95 -12.96
N ASN A 184 -1.71 -10.98 -12.06
CA ASN A 184 -2.86 -10.15 -11.76
C ASN A 184 -2.46 -8.68 -11.87
N PHE A 185 -3.11 -7.98 -12.79
CA PHE A 185 -2.85 -6.57 -13.00
C PHE A 185 -4.16 -5.78 -12.95
N THR A 186 -4.18 -4.72 -12.17
CA THR A 186 -5.28 -3.76 -12.15
C THR A 186 -4.74 -2.37 -12.43
N CYS A 187 -5.29 -1.70 -13.44
CA CYS A 187 -5.00 -0.29 -13.67
C CYS A 187 -6.28 0.52 -13.45
N GLN A 188 -6.19 1.49 -12.55
CA GLN A 188 -7.24 2.44 -12.23
C GLN A 188 -6.75 3.81 -12.64
N ALA A 189 -7.35 4.37 -13.68
CA ALA A 189 -6.96 5.67 -14.22
C ALA A 189 -8.17 6.61 -14.24
N SER A 190 -7.97 7.81 -13.70
CA SER A 190 -8.79 8.98 -13.99
C SER A 190 -7.92 9.97 -14.75
N GLY A 191 -8.27 10.34 -15.98
CA GLY A 191 -7.50 11.31 -16.76
C GLY A 191 -7.24 10.87 -18.21
N PRO A 192 -6.08 11.26 -18.79
CA PRO A 192 -5.91 11.37 -20.23
C PRO A 192 -6.06 10.04 -20.99
N TRP A 193 -6.51 10.17 -22.24
CA TRP A 193 -6.94 9.06 -23.10
C TRP A 193 -5.82 8.14 -23.58
N ASN A 194 -4.57 8.46 -23.30
CA ASN A 194 -3.40 7.73 -23.79
C ASN A 194 -3.25 6.31 -23.21
N LEU A 195 -3.93 6.00 -22.10
CA LEU A 195 -4.02 4.65 -21.55
C LEU A 195 -5.20 3.86 -22.12
N ILE A 196 -6.12 4.50 -22.85
CA ILE A 196 -7.29 3.85 -23.44
C ILE A 196 -6.96 3.45 -24.89
N ASP A 197 -6.16 2.41 -25.01
CA ASP A 197 -5.76 1.83 -26.29
C ASP A 197 -5.91 0.31 -26.23
N GLY A 198 -7.08 -0.19 -26.64
CA GLY A 198 -7.40 -1.62 -26.56
C GLY A 198 -6.45 -2.49 -27.38
N ASN A 199 -6.03 -2.03 -28.56
CA ASN A 199 -5.09 -2.77 -29.40
C ASN A 199 -3.74 -2.90 -28.71
N ARG A 200 -3.22 -1.82 -28.13
CA ARG A 200 -1.92 -1.84 -27.46
C ARG A 200 -1.95 -2.66 -26.17
N TRP A 201 -3.05 -2.62 -25.42
CA TRP A 201 -3.25 -3.50 -24.27
C TRP A 201 -3.31 -4.97 -24.68
N GLU A 202 -4.07 -5.32 -25.73
CA GLU A 202 -4.13 -6.69 -26.25
C GLU A 202 -2.72 -7.19 -26.61
N GLN A 203 -1.95 -6.41 -27.38
CA GLN A 203 -0.57 -6.75 -27.73
C GLN A 203 0.35 -6.90 -26.51
N LEU A 204 0.15 -6.10 -25.46
CA LEU A 204 0.91 -6.21 -24.22
C LEU A 204 0.52 -7.46 -23.43
N LEU A 205 -0.77 -7.73 -23.28
CA LEU A 205 -1.28 -8.90 -22.57
C LEU A 205 -0.79 -10.20 -23.21
N LEU A 206 -0.81 -10.29 -24.55
CA LEU A 206 -0.24 -11.41 -25.30
C LEU A 206 1.27 -11.63 -25.08
N LYS A 207 2.02 -10.59 -24.69
CA LYS A 207 3.47 -10.66 -24.42
C LYS A 207 3.80 -10.89 -22.95
N THR A 208 2.81 -10.86 -22.06
CA THR A 208 3.00 -11.00 -20.62
C THR A 208 2.39 -12.30 -20.10
N ARG A 209 2.51 -12.55 -18.79
CA ARG A 209 1.87 -13.68 -18.10
C ARG A 209 0.62 -13.27 -17.32
N ILE A 210 0.07 -12.09 -17.62
CA ILE A 210 -1.10 -11.56 -16.93
C ILE A 210 -2.30 -12.40 -17.33
N VAL A 211 -2.89 -13.09 -16.36
CA VAL A 211 -4.08 -13.92 -16.52
C VAL A 211 -5.33 -13.12 -16.17
N GLN A 212 -5.25 -12.31 -15.11
CA GLN A 212 -6.34 -11.42 -14.72
C GLN A 212 -5.93 -9.98 -14.98
N PHE A 213 -6.65 -9.34 -15.90
CA PHE A 213 -6.52 -7.93 -16.22
C PHE A 213 -7.80 -7.19 -15.82
N ASN A 214 -7.69 -6.23 -14.92
CA ASN A 214 -8.80 -5.38 -14.53
C ASN A 214 -8.52 -3.93 -14.92
N PHE A 215 -9.48 -3.32 -15.62
CA PHE A 215 -9.35 -1.95 -16.07
C PHE A 215 -10.51 -1.12 -15.53
N LYS A 216 -10.18 -0.05 -14.80
CA LYS A 216 -11.17 0.82 -14.15
C LYS A 216 -10.91 2.26 -14.57
N PHE A 217 -11.81 2.79 -15.38
CA PHE A 217 -11.75 4.18 -15.82
C PHE A 217 -12.80 5.04 -15.16
N LYS A 218 -12.41 6.28 -14.88
CA LYS A 218 -13.33 7.36 -14.57
C LYS A 218 -13.21 8.43 -15.65
N PHE A 219 -14.25 8.56 -16.45
CA PHE A 219 -14.33 9.52 -17.56
C PHE A 219 -15.06 10.79 -17.15
N ASN A 220 -14.70 11.91 -17.79
CA ASN A 220 -15.56 13.08 -17.85
C ASN A 220 -16.28 13.05 -19.21
N LEU A 221 -17.62 13.03 -19.21
CA LEU A 221 -18.48 12.55 -20.31
C LEU A 221 -18.60 13.50 -21.53
N THR A 222 -17.58 14.29 -21.84
CA THR A 222 -17.68 15.32 -22.90
C THR A 222 -17.22 14.87 -24.30
N LEU A 223 -16.69 13.66 -24.46
CA LEU A 223 -16.13 13.15 -25.72
C LEU A 223 -16.92 11.96 -26.30
N GLU A 224 -16.80 11.74 -27.62
CA GLU A 224 -17.37 10.57 -28.32
C GLU A 224 -16.66 9.27 -27.89
N ILE A 225 -17.12 8.71 -26.78
CA ILE A 225 -16.61 7.48 -26.15
C ILE A 225 -16.61 6.28 -27.11
N SER A 226 -17.51 6.25 -28.10
CA SER A 226 -17.68 5.14 -29.04
C SER A 226 -16.40 4.82 -29.81
N SER A 227 -15.75 5.82 -30.39
CA SER A 227 -14.53 5.63 -31.18
C SER A 227 -13.35 5.13 -30.34
N ILE A 228 -13.27 5.58 -29.09
CA ILE A 228 -12.20 5.24 -28.14
C ILE A 228 -12.37 3.81 -27.61
N LEU A 229 -13.61 3.34 -27.46
CA LEU A 229 -13.90 1.99 -26.99
C LEU A 229 -13.94 0.94 -28.10
N GLU A 230 -13.97 1.34 -29.37
CA GLU A 230 -14.04 0.41 -30.50
C GLU A 230 -12.92 -0.66 -30.49
N PRO A 231 -11.65 -0.35 -30.16
CA PRO A 231 -10.60 -1.37 -30.02
C PRO A 231 -10.86 -2.43 -28.95
N PHE A 232 -11.73 -2.15 -27.97
CA PHE A 232 -12.12 -3.11 -26.92
C PHE A 232 -13.27 -4.04 -27.35
N ARG A 233 -13.69 -3.98 -28.61
CA ARG A 233 -14.70 -4.88 -29.20
C ARG A 233 -14.10 -6.02 -30.02
N SER A 234 -12.77 -6.16 -30.05
CA SER A 234 -12.14 -7.31 -30.69
C SER A 234 -12.56 -8.60 -30.00
N SER A 235 -12.49 -9.73 -30.72
CA SER A 235 -12.83 -11.04 -30.15
C SER A 235 -12.00 -11.36 -28.91
N PHE A 236 -10.73 -10.90 -28.88
CA PHE A 236 -9.86 -11.02 -27.71
C PHE A 236 -10.50 -10.49 -26.43
N TRP A 237 -11.15 -9.32 -26.48
CA TRP A 237 -11.77 -8.70 -25.31
C TRP A 237 -13.14 -9.28 -24.94
N LEU A 238 -13.85 -9.87 -25.90
CA LEU A 238 -15.18 -10.43 -25.69
C LEU A 238 -15.16 -11.89 -25.19
N GLU A 239 -14.06 -12.61 -25.41
CA GLU A 239 -13.89 -14.03 -25.06
C GLU A 239 -13.21 -14.25 -23.70
N GLN A 240 -12.67 -13.21 -23.06
CA GLN A 240 -12.01 -13.22 -21.74
C GLN A 240 -13.02 -13.02 -20.60
#